data_AF-A0A9D3SJU0-F1
#
_entry.id   AF-A0A9D3SJU0-F1
#
_cell.length_a   1.000
_cell.length_b   1.000
_cell.length_c   1.000
_cell.angle_alpha   90.00
_cell.angle_beta   90.00
_cell.angle_gamma   90.00
#
_symmetry.space_group_name_H-M   'P 1'
#
loop_
_entity.id
_entity.type
_entity.pdbx_description
1 polymer ?
#
loop_
_entity_poly.entity_id
_entity_poly.type
_entity_poly.pdbx_seq_one_letter_code
_entity_poly.pdbx_strand_id
1 'polypeptide(L)'
;MEYMIWDDELERSATHWAEQCQWEHGPHDLLMSIGQNLAVHWGRYRSPAYHVQTWYDEVKDYTYPYPHECNPWCPERCSGPMCTHYTQIVWATTNRVGCAVHVCPSMNVWGEVWENAVYLVCNYSPKGNWIGEAPYRNGRPCSQCPPSYGGVCKDNLCYKGAPQRPETPDMNEVEKPQVPVQVEIPVVRPKPKPKPSPPKKATPSKPAQTNFLTQNIRCETKMRDKCKGVTCNRYNCPANCIDSTAKVWGTLYYDVQSSICRAAIHYGVIDNNGGLVEVTRKNNFPFFVKATKNGVESHSKYKMANAFLVAKVEKRSIDCYTRMADICPFSSQPSPCPRVECPSSCKNQPSYWAPVIGTGIYADTSSICRAALHAGVLKASGGYVDILAMDKKNSYTGSLKNGVQSESKSQSQGGSFRVFKVRE
;
A
#
# COMPACT_ATOMS: atom_id res chain seq x y z
N MET A 1 -3.81 -33.59 2.94
CA MET A 1 -3.68 -32.14 3.14
C MET A 1 -3.67 -31.51 1.77
N GLU A 2 -4.74 -30.81 1.41
CA GLU A 2 -4.82 -30.12 0.12
C GLU A 2 -3.89 -28.90 0.11
N TYR A 3 -3.28 -28.61 -1.04
CA TYR A 3 -2.49 -27.39 -1.19
C TYR A 3 -3.41 -26.18 -1.20
N MET A 4 -3.12 -25.22 -0.33
CA MET A 4 -3.89 -23.99 -0.18
C MET A 4 -3.46 -22.94 -1.23
N ILE A 5 -4.43 -22.38 -1.94
CA ILE A 5 -4.23 -21.31 -2.91
C ILE A 5 -4.88 -20.01 -2.43
N TRP A 6 -4.37 -18.87 -2.90
CA TRP A 6 -4.98 -17.57 -2.63
C TRP A 6 -6.31 -17.44 -3.37
N ASP A 7 -7.28 -16.78 -2.74
CA ASP A 7 -8.58 -16.47 -3.32
C ASP A 7 -8.95 -15.00 -3.13
N ASP A 8 -9.12 -14.30 -4.25
CA ASP A 8 -9.37 -12.86 -4.25
C ASP A 8 -10.79 -12.49 -3.75
N GLU A 9 -11.77 -13.41 -3.79
CA GLU A 9 -13.10 -13.18 -3.21
C GLU A 9 -13.04 -13.25 -1.69
N LEU A 10 -12.29 -14.22 -1.15
CA LEU A 10 -12.03 -14.30 0.28
C LEU A 10 -11.23 -13.09 0.79
N GLU A 11 -10.25 -12.59 0.01
CA GLU A 11 -9.51 -11.36 0.32
C GLU A 11 -10.45 -10.14 0.41
N ARG A 12 -11.35 -9.98 -0.57
CA ARG A 12 -12.33 -8.87 -0.58
C ARG A 12 -13.26 -8.94 0.62
N SER A 13 -13.76 -10.13 0.95
CA SER A 13 -14.59 -10.36 2.13
C SER A 13 -13.83 -10.06 3.44
N ALA A 14 -12.59 -10.52 3.57
CA ALA A 14 -11.75 -10.25 4.74
C ALA A 14 -11.44 -8.76 4.89
N THR A 15 -11.25 -8.05 3.78
CA THR A 15 -11.02 -6.59 3.76
C THR A 15 -12.24 -5.86 4.30
N HIS A 16 -13.43 -6.18 3.77
CA HIS A 16 -14.67 -5.56 4.21
C HIS A 16 -14.91 -5.74 5.72
N TRP A 17 -14.59 -6.92 6.26
CA TRP A 17 -14.72 -7.19 7.69
C TRP A 17 -13.66 -6.46 8.54
N ALA A 18 -12.39 -6.46 8.10
CA ALA A 18 -11.31 -5.79 8.81
C ALA A 18 -11.55 -4.28 8.96
N GLU A 19 -12.22 -3.66 7.98
CA GLU A 19 -12.59 -2.25 7.97
C GLU A 19 -13.71 -1.90 8.98
N GLN A 20 -14.46 -2.89 9.47
CA GLN A 20 -15.50 -2.63 10.49
C GLN A 20 -14.90 -2.35 11.87
N CYS A 21 -13.64 -2.72 12.10
CA CYS A 21 -12.95 -2.51 13.38
C CYS A 21 -13.70 -3.08 14.58
N GLN A 22 -14.25 -4.28 14.41
CA GLN A 22 -14.96 -5.05 15.42
C GLN A 22 -14.15 -6.30 15.77
N TRP A 23 -13.82 -6.46 17.06
CA TRP A 23 -13.08 -7.64 17.57
C TRP A 23 -14.03 -8.82 17.76
N GLU A 24 -14.61 -9.29 16.66
CA GLU A 24 -15.54 -10.41 16.60
C GLU A 24 -15.52 -11.05 15.22
N HIS A 25 -16.04 -12.27 15.13
CA HIS A 25 -16.19 -12.97 13.85
C HIS A 25 -17.34 -12.41 13.03
N GLY A 26 -17.17 -12.32 11.72
CA GLY A 26 -18.25 -11.93 10.81
C GLY A 26 -17.85 -11.75 9.34
N PRO A 27 -18.79 -11.27 8.51
CA PRO A 27 -20.20 -11.06 8.82
C PRO A 27 -20.93 -12.41 9.03
N HIS A 28 -21.96 -12.40 9.88
CA HIS A 28 -22.57 -13.63 10.43
C HIS A 28 -23.13 -14.59 9.36
N ASP A 29 -23.68 -14.04 8.28
CA ASP A 29 -24.22 -14.77 7.12
C ASP A 29 -23.14 -15.57 6.38
N LEU A 30 -21.91 -15.07 6.31
CA LEU A 30 -20.81 -15.77 5.66
C LEU A 30 -20.21 -16.87 6.54
N LEU A 31 -20.22 -16.71 7.87
CA LEU A 31 -19.58 -17.66 8.81
C LEU A 31 -20.13 -19.09 8.75
N MET A 32 -21.32 -19.29 8.19
CA MET A 32 -21.86 -20.64 7.94
C MET A 32 -21.12 -21.38 6.82
N SER A 33 -20.50 -20.65 5.89
CA SER A 33 -19.90 -21.18 4.66
C SER A 33 -18.37 -21.08 4.63
N ILE A 34 -17.79 -20.17 5.42
CA ILE A 34 -16.34 -19.93 5.49
C ILE A 34 -15.77 -20.15 6.90
N GLY A 35 -14.48 -20.48 6.94
CA GLY A 35 -13.66 -20.37 8.14
C GLY A 35 -13.10 -18.96 8.30
N GLN A 36 -12.75 -18.57 9.52
CA GLN A 36 -12.14 -17.26 9.78
C GLN A 36 -11.20 -17.31 10.97
N ASN A 37 -9.98 -16.78 10.79
CA ASN A 37 -9.05 -16.49 11.89
C ASN A 37 -8.86 -14.99 12.01
N LEU A 38 -8.78 -14.54 13.27
CA LEU A 38 -8.60 -13.14 13.64
C LEU A 38 -7.32 -12.98 14.46
N ALA A 39 -6.61 -11.89 14.24
CA ALA A 39 -5.50 -11.51 15.10
C ALA A 39 -5.43 -10.01 15.23
N VAL A 40 -5.07 -9.55 16.42
CA VAL A 40 -4.92 -8.13 16.72
C VAL A 40 -3.65 -7.90 17.50
N HIS A 41 -2.96 -6.81 17.21
CA HIS A 41 -1.92 -6.29 18.07
C HIS A 41 -1.96 -4.77 18.09
N TRP A 42 -1.32 -4.20 19.11
CA TRP A 42 -1.10 -2.77 19.23
C TRP A 42 0.40 -2.48 19.40
N GLY A 43 0.83 -1.30 18.97
CA GLY A 43 2.21 -0.82 19.14
C GLY A 43 3.11 -1.11 17.94
N ARG A 44 4.19 -1.85 18.15
CA ARG A 44 5.22 -2.06 17.12
C ARG A 44 4.68 -2.93 15.99
N TYR A 45 5.09 -2.61 14.75
CA TYR A 45 4.76 -3.40 13.57
C TYR A 45 5.11 -4.88 13.74
N ARG A 46 4.14 -5.74 13.45
CA ARG A 46 4.29 -7.18 13.27
C ARG A 46 3.90 -7.58 11.85
N SER A 47 4.65 -8.50 11.24
CA SER A 47 4.29 -9.02 9.91
C SER A 47 3.03 -9.88 9.98
N PRO A 48 2.29 -10.07 8.87
CA PRO A 48 1.21 -11.07 8.84
C PRO A 48 1.70 -12.46 9.26
N ALA A 49 2.92 -12.84 8.85
CA ALA A 49 3.56 -14.09 9.27
C ALA A 49 3.71 -14.23 10.79
N TYR A 50 3.93 -13.14 11.53
CA TYR A 50 3.98 -13.19 12.99
C TYR A 50 2.63 -13.63 13.59
N HIS A 51 1.52 -13.11 13.07
CA HIS A 51 0.18 -13.48 13.54
C HIS A 51 -0.19 -14.91 13.15
N VAL A 52 0.16 -15.30 11.92
CA VAL A 52 -0.03 -16.69 11.47
C VAL A 52 0.80 -17.65 12.33
N GLN A 53 2.01 -17.25 12.73
CA GLN A 53 2.81 -18.03 13.67
C GLN A 53 2.15 -18.13 15.04
N THR A 54 1.54 -17.06 15.56
CA THR A 54 0.83 -17.14 16.85
C THR A 54 -0.39 -18.06 16.79
N TRP A 55 -1.10 -18.10 15.66
CA TRP A 55 -2.16 -19.08 15.43
C TRP A 55 -1.59 -20.50 15.35
N TYR A 56 -0.49 -20.70 14.62
CA TYR A 56 0.13 -22.02 14.50
C TYR A 56 0.68 -22.53 15.84
N ASP A 57 1.22 -21.65 16.67
CA ASP A 57 1.85 -21.98 17.96
C ASP A 57 0.87 -22.60 18.97
N GLU A 58 -0.45 -22.47 18.76
CA GLU A 58 -1.47 -23.20 19.52
C GLU A 58 -1.33 -24.72 19.38
N VAL A 59 -0.57 -25.23 18.39
CA VAL A 59 -0.19 -26.64 18.28
C VAL A 59 0.45 -27.19 19.56
N LYS A 60 1.10 -26.33 20.36
CA LYS A 60 1.72 -26.70 21.64
C LYS A 60 0.68 -27.12 22.69
N ASP A 61 -0.54 -26.60 22.56
CA ASP A 61 -1.67 -26.82 23.47
C ASP A 61 -2.71 -27.78 22.88
N TYR A 62 -2.61 -28.08 21.58
CA TYR A 62 -3.53 -28.94 20.87
C TYR A 62 -3.13 -30.42 20.95
N THR A 63 -4.07 -31.27 21.35
CA THR A 63 -3.91 -32.73 21.31
C THR A 63 -4.74 -33.34 20.19
N TYR A 64 -4.08 -33.92 19.18
CA TYR A 64 -4.74 -34.54 18.03
C TYR A 64 -5.63 -35.74 18.45
N PRO A 65 -6.89 -35.84 17.96
CA PRO A 65 -7.75 -36.98 18.21
C PRO A 65 -7.44 -38.11 17.23
N TYR A 66 -7.01 -39.27 17.73
CA TYR A 66 -6.74 -40.42 16.88
C TYR A 66 -8.04 -41.16 16.51
N PRO A 67 -8.08 -41.90 15.38
CA PRO A 67 -9.31 -42.54 14.89
C PRO A 67 -10.03 -43.45 15.90
N HIS A 68 -9.30 -44.10 16.80
CA HIS A 68 -9.89 -44.97 17.84
C HIS A 68 -10.65 -44.21 18.93
N GLU A 69 -10.46 -42.89 19.01
CA GLU A 69 -11.11 -42.00 19.98
C GLU A 69 -12.34 -41.30 19.39
N CYS A 70 -12.54 -41.37 18.07
CA CYS A 70 -13.65 -40.74 17.38
C CYS A 70 -14.84 -41.70 17.26
N ASN A 71 -15.83 -41.59 18.17
CA ASN A 71 -17.04 -42.41 18.13
C ASN A 71 -18.23 -41.76 18.87
N PRO A 72 -19.29 -41.28 18.18
CA PRO A 72 -19.37 -41.01 16.73
C PRO A 72 -18.61 -39.73 16.34
N TRP A 73 -18.16 -38.94 17.32
CA TRP A 73 -17.47 -37.66 17.16
C TRP A 73 -16.06 -37.74 17.74
N CYS A 74 -15.13 -37.00 17.17
CA CYS A 74 -13.78 -36.82 17.72
C CYS A 74 -13.78 -35.85 18.92
N PRO A 75 -13.03 -36.13 19.99
CA PRO A 75 -12.90 -35.21 21.12
C PRO A 75 -12.04 -33.99 20.74
N GLU A 76 -12.50 -32.80 21.13
CA GLU A 76 -11.69 -31.59 21.07
C GLU A 76 -10.85 -31.49 22.35
N ARG A 77 -9.52 -31.40 22.21
CA ARG A 77 -8.60 -31.31 23.34
C ARG A 77 -7.63 -30.16 23.15
N CYS A 78 -7.83 -29.11 23.94
CA CYS A 78 -6.99 -27.93 24.00
C CYS A 78 -6.64 -27.66 25.47
N SER A 79 -5.36 -27.64 25.81
CA SER A 79 -4.88 -27.27 27.16
C SER A 79 -4.70 -25.76 27.35
N GLY A 80 -4.68 -25.02 26.24
CA GLY A 80 -4.47 -23.57 26.20
C GLY A 80 -5.78 -22.79 26.09
N PRO A 81 -5.68 -21.45 25.99
CA PRO A 81 -6.86 -20.59 25.87
C PRO A 81 -7.57 -20.71 24.51
N MET A 82 -6.86 -21.17 23.48
CA MET A 82 -7.38 -21.32 22.13
C MET A 82 -6.55 -22.32 21.33
N CYS A 83 -7.20 -23.17 20.54
CA CYS A 83 -6.55 -24.07 19.58
C CYS A 83 -7.18 -24.04 18.18
N THR A 84 -8.29 -23.31 18.04
CA THR A 84 -9.12 -23.36 16.82
C THR A 84 -8.49 -22.58 15.67
N HIS A 85 -7.59 -21.63 15.93
CA HIS A 85 -6.87 -20.95 14.86
C HIS A 85 -5.87 -21.90 14.22
N TYR A 86 -5.13 -22.67 15.02
CA TYR A 86 -4.24 -23.73 14.53
C TYR A 86 -5.01 -24.75 13.70
N THR A 87 -6.11 -25.32 14.22
CA THR A 87 -6.85 -26.37 13.52
C THR A 87 -7.43 -25.89 12.19
N GLN A 88 -7.80 -24.62 12.06
CA GLN A 88 -8.22 -24.04 10.79
C GLN A 88 -7.07 -23.95 9.77
N ILE A 89 -5.86 -23.58 10.20
CA ILE A 89 -4.68 -23.49 9.31
C ILE A 89 -4.32 -24.87 8.77
N VAL A 90 -4.43 -25.91 9.59
CA VAL A 90 -4.11 -27.29 9.22
C VAL A 90 -5.33 -28.10 8.81
N TRP A 91 -6.42 -27.46 8.40
CA TRP A 91 -7.63 -28.18 7.99
C TRP A 91 -7.46 -28.79 6.60
N ALA A 92 -7.50 -30.13 6.51
CA ALA A 92 -7.09 -30.90 5.34
C ALA A 92 -7.79 -30.53 4.04
N THR A 93 -9.08 -30.19 4.11
CA THR A 93 -9.93 -29.87 2.97
C THR A 93 -10.00 -28.38 2.68
N THR A 94 -9.52 -27.52 3.59
CA THR A 94 -9.43 -26.08 3.36
C THR A 94 -8.29 -25.82 2.38
N ASN A 95 -8.63 -25.38 1.18
CA ASN A 95 -7.67 -25.20 0.09
C ASN A 95 -7.68 -23.79 -0.50
N ARG A 96 -8.45 -22.86 0.08
CA ARG A 96 -8.47 -21.44 -0.29
C ARG A 96 -8.35 -20.55 0.93
N VAL A 97 -7.61 -19.47 0.77
CA VAL A 97 -7.47 -18.42 1.79
C VAL A 97 -7.43 -17.04 1.15
N GLY A 98 -8.03 -16.06 1.82
CA GLY A 98 -7.83 -14.65 1.52
C GLY A 98 -7.78 -13.85 2.82
N CYS A 99 -6.83 -12.94 2.93
CA CYS A 99 -6.56 -12.19 4.16
C CYS A 99 -6.46 -10.69 3.92
N ALA A 100 -6.77 -9.90 4.95
CA ALA A 100 -6.63 -8.45 4.95
C ALA A 100 -6.06 -7.95 6.27
N VAL A 101 -5.23 -6.90 6.20
CA VAL A 101 -4.73 -6.16 7.37
C VAL A 101 -5.29 -4.76 7.33
N HIS A 102 -5.92 -4.34 8.41
CA HIS A 102 -6.44 -2.99 8.58
C HIS A 102 -5.89 -2.37 9.88
N VAL A 103 -5.69 -1.05 9.89
CA VAL A 103 -5.30 -0.31 11.10
C VAL A 103 -6.52 0.44 11.60
N CYS A 104 -7.10 -0.05 12.69
CA CYS A 104 -8.27 0.52 13.32
C CYS A 104 -7.90 1.70 14.21
N PRO A 105 -8.39 2.92 13.94
CA PRO A 105 -8.10 4.09 14.76
C PRO A 105 -8.51 3.90 16.22
N SER A 106 -9.65 3.25 16.44
CA SER A 106 -10.20 2.88 17.73
C SER A 106 -10.93 1.55 17.59
N MET A 107 -10.62 0.58 18.44
CA MET A 107 -11.21 -0.76 18.41
C MET A 107 -11.36 -1.27 19.84
N ASN A 108 -12.55 -1.76 20.21
CA ASN A 108 -12.74 -2.44 21.48
C ASN A 108 -12.20 -3.86 21.37
N VAL A 109 -11.12 -4.16 22.11
CA VAL A 109 -10.47 -5.46 22.16
C VAL A 109 -10.54 -5.94 23.61
N TRP A 110 -11.31 -7.01 23.85
CA TRP A 110 -11.51 -7.60 25.19
C TRP A 110 -12.00 -6.63 26.27
N GLY A 111 -12.83 -5.65 25.90
CA GLY A 111 -13.38 -4.67 26.84
C GLY A 111 -12.53 -3.41 27.01
N GLU A 112 -11.36 -3.34 26.36
CA GLU A 112 -10.49 -2.16 26.36
C GLU A 112 -10.45 -1.52 24.97
N VAL A 113 -10.49 -0.18 24.93
CA VAL A 113 -10.34 0.55 23.66
C VAL A 113 -8.87 0.66 23.31
N TRP A 114 -8.47 0.01 22.22
CA TRP A 114 -7.13 0.09 21.67
C TRP A 114 -7.09 1.13 20.55
N GLU A 115 -6.13 2.04 20.64
CA GLU A 115 -5.88 3.04 19.59
C GLU A 115 -4.89 2.50 18.56
N ASN A 116 -5.18 2.72 17.27
CA ASN A 116 -4.34 2.25 16.16
C ASN A 116 -4.06 0.74 16.22
N ALA A 117 -5.08 -0.04 16.58
CA ALA A 117 -5.01 -1.50 16.61
C ALA A 117 -4.81 -2.03 15.19
N VAL A 118 -3.82 -2.90 15.00
CA VAL A 118 -3.59 -3.57 13.72
C VAL A 118 -4.35 -4.88 13.74
N TYR A 119 -5.33 -5.00 12.86
CA TYR A 119 -6.28 -6.10 12.79
C TYR A 119 -6.03 -6.92 11.52
N LEU A 120 -5.79 -8.23 11.69
CA LEU A 120 -5.66 -9.21 10.62
C LEU A 120 -6.90 -10.10 10.61
N VAL A 121 -7.53 -10.19 9.45
CA VAL A 121 -8.63 -11.12 9.17
C VAL A 121 -8.17 -12.06 8.05
N CYS A 122 -8.32 -13.37 8.25
CA CYS A 122 -8.12 -14.37 7.20
C CYS A 122 -9.37 -15.24 7.07
N ASN A 123 -9.95 -15.29 5.88
CA ASN A 123 -11.09 -16.12 5.54
C ASN A 123 -10.64 -17.37 4.77
N TYR A 124 -11.29 -18.50 5.04
CA TYR A 124 -10.92 -19.82 4.56
C TYR A 124 -12.09 -20.52 3.87
N SER A 125 -11.81 -21.20 2.76
CA SER A 125 -12.81 -22.01 2.07
C SER A 125 -12.21 -23.31 1.53
N PRO A 126 -12.95 -24.44 1.58
CA PRO A 126 -14.11 -24.69 2.42
C PRO A 126 -13.83 -24.47 3.91
N LYS A 127 -14.87 -24.16 4.69
CA LYS A 127 -14.80 -23.98 6.14
C LYS A 127 -14.20 -25.20 6.84
N GLY A 128 -13.30 -24.95 7.80
CA GLY A 128 -12.77 -25.96 8.73
C GLY A 128 -13.46 -25.94 10.09
N ASN A 129 -12.82 -26.53 11.11
CA ASN A 129 -13.30 -26.56 12.49
C ASN A 129 -14.73 -27.11 12.64
N TRP A 130 -15.04 -28.17 11.88
CA TRP A 130 -16.29 -28.89 12.04
C TRP A 130 -16.30 -29.60 13.40
N ILE A 131 -17.36 -29.36 14.18
CA ILE A 131 -17.51 -29.95 15.52
C ILE A 131 -17.54 -31.47 15.39
N GLY A 132 -16.70 -32.15 16.17
CA GLY A 132 -16.61 -33.60 16.16
C GLY A 132 -15.76 -34.20 15.04
N GLU A 133 -15.05 -33.38 14.26
CA GLU A 133 -14.16 -33.82 13.18
C GLU A 133 -12.69 -33.52 13.51
N ALA A 134 -11.79 -34.41 13.10
CA ALA A 134 -10.35 -34.15 13.16
C ALA A 134 -9.93 -33.19 12.03
N PRO A 135 -8.96 -32.27 12.25
CA PRO A 135 -8.58 -31.29 11.23
C PRO A 135 -7.98 -31.93 9.98
N TYR A 136 -7.39 -33.12 10.11
CA TYR A 136 -6.88 -33.90 9.00
C TYR A 136 -6.91 -35.38 9.36
N ARG A 137 -6.79 -36.25 8.37
CA ARG A 137 -6.61 -37.70 8.59
C ARG A 137 -5.15 -38.01 8.88
N ASN A 138 -4.89 -38.68 10.00
CA ASN A 138 -3.56 -39.20 10.31
C ASN A 138 -3.18 -40.33 9.34
N GLY A 139 -1.94 -40.33 8.88
CA GLY A 139 -1.42 -41.35 7.99
C GLY A 139 -0.18 -40.89 7.23
N ARG A 140 0.27 -41.73 6.29
CA ARG A 140 1.39 -41.38 5.42
C ARG A 140 1.01 -40.17 4.54
N PRO A 141 1.88 -39.16 4.40
CA PRO A 141 1.64 -38.04 3.49
C PRO A 141 1.18 -38.50 2.11
N CYS A 142 0.21 -37.78 1.55
CA CYS A 142 -0.36 -38.03 0.23
C CYS A 142 -1.00 -39.41 -0.03
N SER A 143 -1.07 -40.30 0.96
CA SER A 143 -1.66 -41.64 0.81
C SER A 143 -3.16 -41.64 0.49
N GLN A 144 -3.85 -40.53 0.77
CA GLN A 144 -5.28 -40.35 0.51
C GLN A 144 -5.56 -38.99 -0.16
N CYS A 145 -4.69 -38.54 -1.07
CA CYS A 145 -5.04 -37.38 -1.91
C CYS A 145 -6.29 -37.68 -2.75
N PRO A 146 -7.24 -36.73 -2.90
CA PRO A 146 -8.44 -37.00 -3.68
C PRO A 146 -8.08 -37.30 -5.15
N PRO A 147 -8.79 -38.22 -5.85
CA PRO A 147 -8.49 -38.55 -7.24
C PRO A 147 -8.50 -37.35 -8.19
N SER A 148 -9.30 -36.32 -7.89
CA SER A 148 -9.38 -35.05 -8.63
C SER A 148 -8.07 -34.25 -8.65
N TYR A 149 -7.09 -34.62 -7.84
CA TYR A 149 -5.77 -34.00 -7.79
C TYR A 149 -4.77 -34.66 -8.76
N GLY A 150 -5.16 -35.72 -9.47
CA GLY A 150 -4.31 -36.37 -10.47
C GLY A 150 -3.05 -37.02 -9.89
N GLY A 151 -3.04 -37.32 -8.59
CA GLY A 151 -1.94 -38.01 -7.90
C GLY A 151 -0.69 -37.16 -7.62
N VAL A 152 -0.71 -35.84 -7.90
CA VAL A 152 0.45 -34.98 -7.69
C VAL A 152 0.62 -34.67 -6.20
N CYS A 153 1.71 -35.18 -5.62
CA CYS A 153 2.14 -34.90 -4.26
C CYS A 153 3.44 -34.09 -4.28
N LYS A 154 3.45 -32.95 -3.60
CA LYS A 154 4.66 -32.14 -3.44
C LYS A 154 4.68 -31.57 -2.02
N ASP A 155 5.84 -31.64 -1.36
CA ASP A 155 6.03 -31.14 0.01
C ASP A 155 4.95 -31.67 1.00
N ASN A 156 4.56 -32.94 0.85
CA ASN A 156 3.51 -33.61 1.63
C ASN A 156 2.07 -33.08 1.41
N LEU A 157 1.83 -32.28 0.37
CA LEU A 157 0.55 -31.67 0.01
C LEU A 157 0.01 -32.21 -1.32
N CYS A 158 -1.31 -32.27 -1.44
CA CYS A 158 -2.01 -32.67 -2.67
C CYS A 158 -2.16 -31.46 -3.60
N TYR A 159 -1.62 -31.53 -4.82
CA TYR A 159 -1.73 -30.48 -5.85
C TYR A 159 -2.67 -30.90 -6.97
N LYS A 160 -3.48 -29.98 -7.51
CA LYS A 160 -4.28 -30.26 -8.71
C LYS A 160 -3.36 -30.25 -9.93
N GLY A 161 -3.20 -31.39 -10.60
CA GLY A 161 -2.42 -31.48 -11.84
C GLY A 161 -2.93 -30.50 -12.90
N ALA A 162 -2.06 -29.62 -13.41
CA ALA A 162 -2.36 -28.78 -14.56
C ALA A 162 -2.18 -29.59 -15.87
N PRO A 163 -2.98 -29.35 -16.93
CA PRO A 163 -2.68 -29.88 -18.25
C PRO A 163 -1.34 -29.29 -18.74
N GLN A 164 -0.43 -30.18 -19.13
CA GLN A 164 0.94 -29.87 -19.53
C GLN A 164 1.00 -28.81 -20.66
N ARG A 165 1.66 -27.67 -20.41
CA ARG A 165 2.44 -26.99 -21.45
C ARG A 165 3.90 -27.45 -21.29
N PRO A 166 4.64 -27.74 -22.38
CA PRO A 166 5.98 -28.31 -22.27
C PRO A 166 6.93 -27.31 -21.60
N GLU A 167 7.51 -27.69 -20.47
CA GLU A 167 8.67 -27.02 -19.89
C GLU A 167 9.92 -27.41 -20.68
N THR A 168 10.67 -26.42 -21.17
CA THR A 168 12.00 -26.65 -21.74
C THR A 168 13.02 -26.88 -20.62
N PRO A 169 13.98 -27.80 -20.79
CA PRO A 169 14.91 -28.20 -19.75
C PRO A 169 16.04 -27.18 -19.61
N ASP A 170 15.93 -26.25 -18.66
CA ASP A 170 17.10 -25.51 -18.17
C ASP A 170 16.95 -25.10 -16.70
N MET A 171 16.46 -26.03 -15.88
CA MET A 171 16.43 -25.91 -14.42
C MET A 171 17.06 -27.16 -13.81
N ASN A 172 18.37 -27.31 -13.99
CA ASN A 172 19.22 -28.12 -13.12
C ASN A 172 20.69 -27.70 -13.28
N GLU A 173 21.05 -26.52 -12.78
CA GLU A 173 22.37 -26.30 -12.20
C GLU A 173 22.22 -25.70 -10.81
N VAL A 174 22.62 -26.49 -9.81
CA VAL A 174 22.80 -26.05 -8.43
C VAL A 174 24.15 -25.33 -8.39
N GLU A 175 24.14 -24.00 -8.31
CA GLU A 175 25.38 -23.24 -8.12
C GLU A 175 25.94 -23.53 -6.72
N LYS A 176 27.11 -24.17 -6.67
CA LYS A 176 27.85 -24.52 -5.44
C LYS A 176 28.30 -23.25 -4.69
N PRO A 177 28.54 -23.32 -3.36
CA PRO A 177 29.00 -22.17 -2.59
C PRO A 177 30.39 -21.71 -3.08
N GLN A 178 30.49 -20.45 -3.52
CA GLN A 178 31.78 -19.86 -3.88
C GLN A 178 32.60 -19.55 -2.61
N VAL A 179 33.84 -20.05 -2.59
CA VAL A 179 34.90 -19.75 -1.61
C VAL A 179 35.42 -18.31 -1.84
N PRO A 180 35.82 -17.56 -0.80
CA PRO A 180 36.26 -16.18 -0.98
C PRO A 180 37.63 -16.12 -1.66
N VAL A 181 37.72 -15.47 -2.82
CA VAL A 181 38.99 -15.21 -3.51
C VAL A 181 39.60 -13.91 -2.98
N GLN A 182 40.85 -14.01 -2.54
CA GLN A 182 41.68 -12.93 -2.05
C GLN A 182 42.16 -12.02 -3.20
N VAL A 183 42.40 -10.76 -2.83
CA VAL A 183 42.74 -9.63 -3.70
C VAL A 183 44.18 -9.74 -4.20
N GLU A 184 44.37 -9.76 -5.53
CA GLU A 184 45.67 -9.46 -6.15
C GLU A 184 45.67 -8.07 -6.80
N ILE A 185 46.79 -7.39 -6.60
CA ILE A 185 47.06 -5.97 -6.85
C ILE A 185 47.43 -5.73 -8.32
N PRO A 186 46.91 -4.70 -8.99
CA PRO A 186 47.48 -4.24 -10.26
C PRO A 186 48.60 -3.21 -10.06
N VAL A 187 49.66 -3.45 -10.83
CA VAL A 187 50.94 -2.75 -10.94
C VAL A 187 50.81 -1.25 -11.26
N VAL A 188 51.68 -0.45 -10.62
CA VAL A 188 51.86 0.99 -10.78
C VAL A 188 52.43 1.34 -12.17
N ARG A 189 51.85 2.33 -12.85
CA ARG A 189 52.51 3.12 -13.91
C ARG A 189 52.38 4.63 -13.65
N PRO A 190 53.34 5.45 -14.10
CA PRO A 190 53.64 6.75 -13.49
C PRO A 190 52.79 7.92 -14.03
N LYS A 191 52.57 8.91 -13.16
CA LYS A 191 51.92 10.22 -13.44
C LYS A 191 52.72 11.08 -14.44
N PRO A 192 52.01 11.83 -15.30
CA PRO A 192 52.43 13.17 -15.74
C PRO A 192 51.62 14.31 -15.08
N LYS A 193 52.26 15.48 -15.03
CA LYS A 193 51.96 16.72 -14.28
C LYS A 193 50.66 17.48 -14.66
N PRO A 194 50.17 18.41 -13.79
CA PRO A 194 48.87 19.05 -13.91
C PRO A 194 48.87 20.29 -14.82
N LYS A 195 47.72 20.54 -15.47
CA LYS A 195 47.38 21.78 -16.18
C LYS A 195 45.86 22.03 -16.10
N PRO A 196 45.37 23.26 -16.33
CA PRO A 196 44.74 24.12 -15.34
C PRO A 196 43.21 23.97 -15.26
N SER A 197 42.65 24.41 -14.13
CA SER A 197 41.22 24.42 -13.81
C SER A 197 40.39 25.24 -14.80
N PRO A 198 39.32 24.67 -15.40
CA PRO A 198 38.29 25.46 -16.06
C PRO A 198 37.30 26.05 -15.05
N PRO A 199 36.59 27.13 -15.42
CA PRO A 199 35.99 28.09 -14.50
C PRO A 199 34.77 27.53 -13.75
N LYS A 200 34.51 28.12 -12.58
CA LYS A 200 33.35 27.86 -11.71
C LYS A 200 32.08 27.75 -12.55
N LYS A 201 31.53 26.53 -12.67
CA LYS A 201 30.14 26.35 -13.10
C LYS A 201 29.24 27.06 -12.10
N ALA A 202 28.40 27.92 -12.64
CA ALA A 202 27.40 28.69 -11.94
C ALA A 202 26.65 27.82 -10.92
N THR A 203 26.52 28.37 -9.72
CA THR A 203 25.56 27.98 -8.69
C THR A 203 24.25 27.58 -9.36
N PRO A 204 23.61 26.45 -8.99
CA PRO A 204 22.28 26.16 -9.50
C PRO A 204 21.36 27.32 -9.13
N SER A 205 20.93 28.05 -10.16
CA SER A 205 19.84 29.01 -10.09
C SER A 205 18.68 28.38 -9.32
N LYS A 206 18.08 29.17 -8.42
CA LYS A 206 16.86 28.87 -7.66
C LYS A 206 15.95 27.86 -8.40
N PRO A 207 15.43 26.82 -7.74
CA PRO A 207 14.52 25.88 -8.38
C PRO A 207 13.36 26.66 -8.98
N ALA A 208 13.16 26.52 -10.29
CA ALA A 208 12.03 27.09 -11.00
C ALA A 208 10.76 26.71 -10.22
N GLN A 209 9.96 27.71 -9.84
CA GLN A 209 8.68 27.46 -9.18
C GLN A 209 7.81 26.69 -10.17
N THR A 210 7.69 25.38 -9.97
CA THR A 210 6.86 24.54 -10.82
C THR A 210 5.39 24.89 -10.56
N ASN A 211 4.68 25.33 -11.59
CA ASN A 211 3.27 25.72 -11.51
C ASN A 211 2.29 24.52 -11.36
N PHE A 212 2.81 23.30 -11.40
CA PHE A 212 2.04 22.05 -11.41
C PHE A 212 2.53 21.12 -10.31
N LEU A 213 1.60 20.52 -9.57
CA LEU A 213 1.89 19.44 -8.62
C LEU A 213 2.08 18.11 -9.36
N THR A 214 1.22 17.87 -10.35
CA THR A 214 1.25 16.68 -11.20
C THR A 214 2.41 16.72 -12.19
N GLN A 215 3.16 15.61 -12.27
CA GLN A 215 4.27 15.43 -13.21
C GLN A 215 3.96 14.35 -14.24
N ASN A 216 4.10 14.68 -15.53
CA ASN A 216 4.01 13.69 -16.60
C ASN A 216 5.30 12.85 -16.61
N ILE A 217 5.15 11.53 -16.66
CA ILE A 217 6.26 10.59 -16.63
C ILE A 217 6.17 9.60 -17.79
N ARG A 218 7.24 8.85 -18.02
CA ARG A 218 7.26 7.72 -18.98
C ARG A 218 7.02 6.41 -18.25
N CYS A 219 6.61 5.36 -18.95
CA CYS A 219 6.36 4.05 -18.35
C CYS A 219 7.59 3.48 -17.62
N GLU A 220 8.80 3.82 -18.06
CA GLU A 220 10.06 3.32 -17.47
C GLU A 220 10.48 4.07 -16.21
N THR A 221 9.76 5.15 -15.87
CA THR A 221 10.17 6.08 -14.81
C THR A 221 10.09 5.40 -13.45
N LYS A 222 11.24 5.26 -12.79
CA LYS A 222 11.32 4.69 -11.45
C LYS A 222 11.08 5.74 -10.39
N MET A 223 10.59 5.31 -9.23
CA MET A 223 10.35 6.22 -8.12
C MET A 223 11.63 6.85 -7.56
N ARG A 224 12.80 6.22 -7.72
CA ARG A 224 14.10 6.80 -7.36
C ARG A 224 14.55 7.90 -8.34
N ASP A 225 14.16 7.80 -9.61
CA ASP A 225 14.60 8.70 -10.69
C ASP A 225 13.86 10.05 -10.62
N LYS A 226 12.69 10.07 -9.99
CA LYS A 226 11.89 11.26 -9.75
C LYS A 226 11.75 11.55 -8.26
N CYS A 227 11.47 12.82 -7.95
CA CYS A 227 11.14 13.32 -6.61
C CYS A 227 12.30 13.38 -5.59
N LYS A 228 12.66 14.61 -5.21
CA LYS A 228 13.43 14.95 -4.00
C LYS A 228 12.63 15.99 -3.19
N GLY A 229 11.54 15.60 -2.55
CA GLY A 229 10.73 16.48 -1.68
C GLY A 229 9.23 16.18 -1.71
N VAL A 230 8.44 16.92 -0.91
CA VAL A 230 6.99 16.70 -0.70
C VAL A 230 6.11 17.07 -1.92
N THR A 231 6.64 17.83 -2.88
CA THR A 231 5.88 18.35 -4.04
C THR A 231 5.75 17.38 -5.21
N CYS A 232 6.22 16.14 -5.08
CA CYS A 232 6.39 15.23 -6.20
C CYS A 232 5.72 13.87 -5.91
N ASN A 233 4.50 13.92 -5.38
CA ASN A 233 3.74 12.73 -5.01
C ASN A 233 2.62 12.42 -6.02
N ARG A 234 2.39 13.25 -7.04
CA ARG A 234 1.35 13.04 -8.05
C ARG A 234 1.96 12.94 -9.45
N TYR A 235 1.62 11.87 -10.16
CA TYR A 235 2.17 11.55 -11.47
C TYR A 235 1.07 11.25 -12.47
N ASN A 236 1.28 11.64 -13.72
CA ASN A 236 0.43 11.25 -14.83
C ASN A 236 1.17 10.22 -15.69
N CYS A 237 0.61 9.01 -15.72
CA CYS A 237 1.11 7.89 -16.50
C CYS A 237 0.48 7.88 -17.89
N PRO A 238 1.27 7.65 -18.95
CA PRO A 238 0.74 7.47 -20.29
C PRO A 238 0.07 6.09 -20.42
N ALA A 239 -0.66 5.89 -21.51
CA ALA A 239 -1.20 4.59 -21.89
C ALA A 239 -0.09 3.59 -22.27
N ASN A 240 -0.45 2.32 -22.37
CA ASN A 240 0.38 1.20 -22.84
C ASN A 240 1.63 0.96 -21.98
N CYS A 241 1.53 1.17 -20.67
CA CYS A 241 2.64 0.89 -19.75
C CYS A 241 2.75 -0.57 -19.33
N ILE A 242 1.76 -1.43 -19.62
CA ILE A 242 1.83 -2.86 -19.30
C ILE A 242 2.98 -3.56 -20.05
N ASP A 243 3.23 -3.15 -21.30
CA ASP A 243 4.26 -3.73 -22.19
C ASP A 243 5.67 -3.19 -21.93
N SER A 244 5.80 -2.16 -21.06
CA SER A 244 7.11 -1.60 -20.73
C SER A 244 7.98 -2.63 -20.02
N THR A 245 9.27 -2.72 -20.37
CA THR A 245 10.20 -3.68 -19.77
C THR A 245 10.66 -3.31 -18.35
N ALA A 246 10.20 -2.18 -17.81
CA ALA A 246 10.63 -1.66 -16.52
C ALA A 246 10.13 -2.49 -15.33
N LYS A 247 11.05 -3.02 -14.54
CA LYS A 247 10.74 -3.94 -13.43
C LYS A 247 9.80 -3.34 -12.37
N VAL A 248 9.02 -4.21 -11.73
CA VAL A 248 8.24 -3.94 -10.53
C VAL A 248 8.71 -4.90 -9.43
N TRP A 249 9.01 -4.38 -8.25
CA TRP A 249 9.46 -5.17 -7.10
C TRP A 249 8.50 -4.95 -5.94
N GLY A 250 7.85 -6.01 -5.48
CA GLY A 250 6.89 -5.95 -4.38
C GLY A 250 5.42 -5.98 -4.79
N THR A 251 4.58 -6.01 -3.76
CA THR A 251 3.12 -6.01 -3.83
C THR A 251 2.63 -5.15 -2.68
N LEU A 252 1.63 -4.31 -2.92
CA LEU A 252 1.21 -3.22 -2.03
C LEU A 252 2.30 -2.16 -1.86
N TYR A 253 3.41 -2.50 -1.22
CA TYR A 253 4.62 -1.70 -1.15
C TYR A 253 5.58 -2.07 -2.28
N TYR A 254 6.00 -1.06 -3.05
CA TYR A 254 6.90 -1.23 -4.18
C TYR A 254 8.26 -0.62 -3.90
N ASP A 255 9.36 -1.31 -4.26
CA ASP A 255 10.70 -0.77 -4.10
C ASP A 255 10.88 0.47 -4.98
N VAL A 256 11.60 1.49 -4.53
CA VAL A 256 11.83 2.72 -5.31
C VAL A 256 12.51 2.52 -6.67
N GLN A 257 13.10 1.36 -6.93
CA GLN A 257 13.62 0.95 -8.24
C GLN A 257 12.53 0.48 -9.21
N SER A 258 11.28 0.36 -8.77
CA SER A 258 10.12 -0.03 -9.57
C SER A 258 9.60 1.12 -10.42
N SER A 259 9.08 0.79 -11.61
CA SER A 259 8.29 1.73 -12.42
C SER A 259 7.03 2.17 -11.66
N ILE A 260 6.78 3.48 -11.60
CA ILE A 260 5.59 4.03 -10.94
C ILE A 260 4.33 3.58 -11.67
N CYS A 261 4.31 3.68 -13.00
CA CYS A 261 3.13 3.37 -13.81
C CYS A 261 2.82 1.87 -13.83
N ARG A 262 3.84 1.02 -13.95
CA ARG A 262 3.61 -0.44 -13.86
C ARG A 262 3.21 -0.88 -12.46
N ALA A 263 3.75 -0.26 -11.40
CA ALA A 263 3.30 -0.52 -10.04
C ALA A 263 1.83 -0.09 -9.83
N ALA A 264 1.41 1.02 -10.43
CA ALA A 264 0.03 1.51 -10.37
C ALA A 264 -0.95 0.58 -11.12
N ILE A 265 -0.56 0.06 -12.30
CA ILE A 265 -1.32 -0.97 -13.02
C ILE A 265 -1.37 -2.25 -12.18
N HIS A 266 -0.22 -2.74 -11.71
CA HIS A 266 -0.12 -3.93 -10.86
C HIS A 266 -1.07 -3.85 -9.66
N TYR A 267 -1.13 -2.71 -8.97
CA TYR A 267 -2.03 -2.51 -7.84
C TYR A 267 -3.50 -2.33 -8.23
N GLY A 268 -3.80 -1.93 -9.48
CA GLY A 268 -5.16 -1.61 -9.94
C GLY A 268 -5.60 -0.17 -9.67
N VAL A 269 -4.65 0.75 -9.47
CA VAL A 269 -4.94 2.19 -9.36
C VAL A 269 -5.39 2.77 -10.70
N ILE A 270 -4.68 2.38 -11.76
CA ILE A 270 -4.96 2.75 -13.16
C ILE A 270 -4.99 1.47 -14.00
N ASP A 271 -5.60 1.55 -15.18
CA ASP A 271 -5.53 0.50 -16.20
C ASP A 271 -4.44 0.83 -17.24
N ASN A 272 -4.41 0.08 -18.35
CA ASN A 272 -3.44 0.30 -19.42
C ASN A 272 -3.72 1.58 -20.26
N ASN A 273 -4.82 2.31 -20.01
CA ASN A 273 -5.06 3.61 -20.62
C ASN A 273 -4.26 4.73 -19.93
N GLY A 274 -3.60 4.43 -18.81
CA GLY A 274 -2.81 5.39 -18.04
C GLY A 274 -3.68 6.20 -17.08
N GLY A 275 -3.16 7.35 -16.65
CA GLY A 275 -3.88 8.27 -15.78
C GLY A 275 -3.11 8.69 -14.54
N LEU A 276 -3.84 9.28 -13.60
CA LEU A 276 -3.28 9.93 -12.43
C LEU A 276 -3.02 8.93 -11.30
N VAL A 277 -1.80 8.97 -10.79
CA VAL A 277 -1.33 8.13 -9.69
C VAL A 277 -0.82 9.02 -8.59
N GLU A 278 -1.31 8.76 -7.38
CA GLU A 278 -0.77 9.32 -6.16
C GLU A 278 0.24 8.36 -5.54
N VAL A 279 1.31 8.89 -4.98
CA VAL A 279 2.43 8.11 -4.44
C VAL A 279 2.80 8.58 -3.04
N THR A 280 2.81 7.65 -2.11
CA THR A 280 3.26 7.88 -0.73
C THR A 280 4.55 7.11 -0.47
N ARG A 281 5.60 7.78 0.01
CA ARG A 281 6.90 7.16 0.29
C ARG A 281 6.92 6.50 1.66
N LYS A 282 7.62 5.38 1.77
CA LYS A 282 7.93 4.70 3.03
C LYS A 282 9.41 4.35 3.08
N ASN A 283 10.12 4.88 4.07
CA ASN A 283 11.54 4.57 4.25
C ASN A 283 11.70 3.24 4.98
N ASN A 284 12.85 2.58 4.79
CA ASN A 284 13.26 1.40 5.55
C ASN A 284 12.22 0.25 5.52
N PHE A 285 11.66 -0.05 4.35
CA PHE A 285 10.75 -1.18 4.17
C PHE A 285 11.55 -2.50 4.12
N PRO A 286 11.17 -3.54 4.90
CA PRO A 286 12.07 -4.64 5.24
C PRO A 286 12.32 -5.63 4.09
N PHE A 287 11.29 -5.97 3.30
CA PHE A 287 11.39 -6.87 2.15
C PHE A 287 10.19 -6.69 1.22
N PHE A 288 10.30 -7.19 0.00
CA PHE A 288 9.27 -7.09 -1.04
C PHE A 288 8.89 -8.50 -1.51
N VAL A 289 7.60 -8.75 -1.66
CA VAL A 289 7.06 -10.06 -2.07
C VAL A 289 6.57 -9.97 -3.52
N LYS A 290 6.87 -10.99 -4.33
CA LYS A 290 6.35 -11.12 -5.69
C LYS A 290 4.85 -11.43 -5.70
N ALA A 291 4.14 -10.89 -6.68
CA ALA A 291 2.82 -11.33 -7.09
C ALA A 291 2.60 -11.02 -8.57
N THR A 292 1.59 -11.65 -9.16
CA THR A 292 1.09 -11.27 -10.48
C THR A 292 -0.32 -10.71 -10.30
N LYS A 293 -0.49 -9.42 -10.58
CA LYS A 293 -1.79 -8.73 -10.47
C LYS A 293 -1.99 -7.84 -11.69
N ASN A 294 -3.22 -7.78 -12.20
CA ASN A 294 -3.63 -6.92 -13.31
C ASN A 294 -2.71 -7.01 -14.55
N GLY A 295 -2.27 -8.23 -14.89
CA GLY A 295 -1.39 -8.49 -16.04
C GLY A 295 0.06 -8.02 -15.88
N VAL A 296 0.46 -7.57 -14.69
CA VAL A 296 1.84 -7.21 -14.37
C VAL A 296 2.38 -8.21 -13.35
N GLU A 297 3.54 -8.79 -13.63
CA GLU A 297 4.30 -9.57 -12.64
C GLU A 297 5.29 -8.66 -11.90
N SER A 298 5.37 -8.83 -10.58
CA SER A 298 6.39 -8.22 -9.74
C SER A 298 7.40 -9.23 -9.21
N HIS A 299 8.53 -8.74 -8.68
CA HIS A 299 9.61 -9.57 -8.16
C HIS A 299 9.79 -9.41 -6.63
N SER A 300 10.25 -10.48 -6.00
CA SER A 300 10.64 -10.46 -4.58
C SER A 300 12.00 -9.78 -4.39
N LYS A 301 12.19 -9.12 -3.25
CA LYS A 301 13.49 -8.58 -2.82
C LYS A 301 13.60 -8.67 -1.30
N TYR A 302 14.44 -9.58 -0.82
CA TYR A 302 14.61 -9.88 0.61
C TYR A 302 15.67 -8.99 1.26
N LYS A 303 15.60 -7.68 1.01
CA LYS A 303 16.52 -6.70 1.57
C LYS A 303 15.79 -5.39 1.87
N MET A 304 16.16 -4.78 2.98
CA MET A 304 15.62 -3.48 3.37
C MET A 304 15.92 -2.42 2.31
N ALA A 305 14.89 -1.68 1.89
CA ALA A 305 15.03 -0.56 0.96
C ALA A 305 13.94 0.49 1.18
N ASN A 306 14.07 1.63 0.52
CA ASN A 306 12.97 2.58 0.46
C ASN A 306 11.88 2.04 -0.47
N ALA A 307 10.64 2.25 -0.06
CA ALA A 307 9.45 1.81 -0.76
C ALA A 307 8.51 2.97 -1.07
N PHE A 308 7.50 2.69 -1.86
CA PHE A 308 6.37 3.57 -2.09
C PHE A 308 5.07 2.78 -2.24
N LEU A 309 3.96 3.43 -1.91
CA LEU A 309 2.60 3.01 -2.16
C LEU A 309 2.05 3.81 -3.34
N VAL A 310 1.10 3.23 -4.05
CA VAL A 310 0.33 3.88 -5.11
C VAL A 310 -1.13 3.95 -4.69
N ALA A 311 -1.81 5.06 -4.98
CA ALA A 311 -3.23 5.25 -4.68
C ALA A 311 -3.92 6.05 -5.80
N LYS A 312 -5.26 5.90 -5.88
CA LYS A 312 -6.08 6.73 -6.76
C LYS A 312 -6.12 8.14 -6.21
N VAL A 313 -6.02 9.14 -7.10
CA VAL A 313 -6.20 10.53 -6.71
C VAL A 313 -7.67 10.78 -6.41
N GLU A 314 -8.00 11.02 -5.15
CA GLU A 314 -9.35 11.40 -4.75
C GLU A 314 -9.74 12.76 -5.35
N LYS A 315 -10.98 12.84 -5.83
CA LYS A 315 -11.58 14.08 -6.35
C LYS A 315 -12.71 14.51 -5.43
N ARG A 316 -12.75 15.79 -5.06
CA ARG A 316 -13.79 16.33 -4.19
C ARG A 316 -14.35 17.64 -4.74
N SER A 317 -15.65 17.69 -4.99
CA SER A 317 -16.34 18.95 -5.29
C SER A 317 -16.57 19.71 -3.99
N ILE A 318 -16.24 21.00 -4.00
CA ILE A 318 -16.32 21.87 -2.82
C ILE A 318 -17.08 23.15 -3.16
N ASP A 319 -17.42 23.95 -2.15
CA ASP A 319 -17.98 25.28 -2.36
C ASP A 319 -16.91 26.38 -2.27
N CYS A 320 -17.30 27.64 -2.48
CA CYS A 320 -16.37 28.77 -2.42
C CYS A 320 -15.87 29.09 -1.00
N TYR A 321 -16.50 28.55 0.04
CA TYR A 321 -16.23 28.86 1.45
C TYR A 321 -15.32 27.83 2.11
N THR A 322 -15.24 26.63 1.52
CA THR A 322 -14.44 25.50 1.98
C THR A 322 -12.98 25.90 2.14
N ARG A 323 -12.43 25.68 3.34
CA ARG A 323 -11.06 26.01 3.72
C ARG A 323 -10.17 24.79 3.63
N MET A 324 -8.87 25.00 3.58
CA MET A 324 -7.91 23.90 3.57
C MET A 324 -8.01 23.03 4.84
N ALA A 325 -8.16 23.67 6.00
CA ALA A 325 -8.30 22.97 7.28
C ALA A 325 -9.50 22.00 7.32
N ASP A 326 -10.54 22.24 6.54
CA ASP A 326 -11.77 21.44 6.54
C ASP A 326 -11.63 20.13 5.74
N ILE A 327 -10.68 20.07 4.79
CA ILE A 327 -10.58 18.95 3.83
C ILE A 327 -9.21 18.29 3.77
N CYS A 328 -8.15 19.01 4.12
CA CYS A 328 -6.79 18.48 4.16
C CYS A 328 -6.00 19.20 5.25
N PRO A 329 -6.32 18.97 6.53
CA PRO A 329 -5.58 19.55 7.63
C PRO A 329 -4.12 19.08 7.59
N PHE A 330 -3.22 19.97 7.99
CA PHE A 330 -1.81 19.61 8.10
C PHE A 330 -1.63 18.51 9.14
N SER A 331 -0.93 17.43 8.77
CA SER A 331 -0.53 16.33 9.65
C SER A 331 0.98 16.15 9.60
N SER A 332 1.57 15.71 10.72
CA SER A 332 2.99 15.35 10.81
C SER A 332 3.34 14.15 9.95
N GLN A 333 2.34 13.34 9.55
CA GLN A 333 2.50 12.32 8.53
C GLN A 333 2.08 12.87 7.16
N PRO A 334 2.91 12.71 6.11
CA PRO A 334 2.59 13.22 4.78
C PRO A 334 1.44 12.41 4.18
N SER A 335 0.21 12.91 4.37
CA SER A 335 -0.98 12.45 3.67
C SER A 335 -1.19 13.31 2.42
N PRO A 336 -1.44 12.72 1.25
CA PRO A 336 -1.79 13.48 0.08
C PRO A 336 -3.18 14.11 0.20
N CYS A 337 -3.33 15.32 -0.33
CA CYS A 337 -4.61 16.03 -0.36
C CYS A 337 -5.42 15.69 -1.62
N PRO A 338 -6.77 15.70 -1.56
CA PRO A 338 -7.60 15.46 -2.74
C PRO A 338 -7.39 16.54 -3.81
N ARG A 339 -7.67 16.18 -5.07
CA ARG A 339 -7.90 17.17 -6.13
C ARG A 339 -9.29 17.78 -5.92
N VAL A 340 -9.37 19.10 -5.83
CA VAL A 340 -10.65 19.77 -5.59
C VAL A 340 -11.25 20.30 -6.88
N GLU A 341 -12.57 20.27 -6.97
CA GLU A 341 -13.35 20.92 -8.03
C GLU A 341 -14.07 22.14 -7.46
N CYS A 342 -13.68 23.31 -7.96
CA CYS A 342 -14.24 24.58 -7.55
C CYS A 342 -15.38 25.01 -8.47
N PRO A 343 -16.48 25.54 -7.92
CA PRO A 343 -17.60 26.04 -8.71
C PRO A 343 -17.23 27.38 -9.36
N SER A 344 -18.08 27.82 -10.29
CA SER A 344 -17.99 29.15 -10.87
C SER A 344 -18.28 30.24 -9.81
N SER A 345 -17.93 31.49 -10.13
CA SER A 345 -18.35 32.66 -9.34
C SER A 345 -17.74 32.81 -7.94
N CYS A 346 -16.72 32.03 -7.58
CA CYS A 346 -16.03 32.22 -6.30
C CYS A 346 -15.27 33.55 -6.19
N LYS A 347 -14.97 34.21 -7.32
CA LYS A 347 -14.19 35.46 -7.34
C LYS A 347 -14.87 36.59 -6.55
N ASN A 348 -16.18 36.71 -6.71
CA ASN A 348 -16.96 37.82 -6.16
C ASN A 348 -17.48 37.53 -4.74
N GLN A 349 -17.12 36.39 -4.15
CA GLN A 349 -17.56 36.04 -2.81
C GLN A 349 -16.91 36.94 -1.75
N PRO A 350 -17.65 37.43 -0.75
CA PRO A 350 -17.12 38.30 0.29
C PRO A 350 -15.99 37.66 1.09
N SER A 351 -14.97 38.44 1.42
CA SER A 351 -13.80 37.97 2.18
C SER A 351 -14.11 37.48 3.58
N TYR A 352 -15.21 37.95 4.17
CA TYR A 352 -15.68 37.44 5.46
C TYR A 352 -16.03 35.95 5.42
N TRP A 353 -16.72 35.48 4.36
CA TRP A 353 -17.11 34.07 4.22
C TRP A 353 -16.05 33.21 3.54
N ALA A 354 -15.26 33.79 2.64
CA ALA A 354 -14.23 33.09 1.89
C ALA A 354 -12.87 33.81 2.02
N PRO A 355 -12.24 33.81 3.20
CA PRO A 355 -11.01 34.58 3.42
C PRO A 355 -9.85 34.06 2.56
N VAL A 356 -8.94 34.96 2.17
CA VAL A 356 -7.68 34.59 1.50
C VAL A 356 -6.55 35.28 2.26
N ILE A 357 -5.71 34.49 2.93
CA ILE A 357 -4.63 35.01 3.79
C ILE A 357 -3.30 34.56 3.20
N GLY A 358 -2.49 35.53 2.75
CA GLY A 358 -1.17 35.29 2.16
C GLY A 358 -1.11 35.39 0.62
N THR A 359 0.10 35.18 0.09
CA THR A 359 0.39 35.22 -1.34
C THR A 359 1.37 34.09 -1.69
N GLY A 360 1.03 33.28 -2.69
CA GLY A 360 1.81 32.11 -3.11
C GLY A 360 1.74 30.92 -2.15
N ILE A 361 1.87 31.17 -0.84
CA ILE A 361 1.56 30.24 0.26
C ILE A 361 0.44 30.88 1.08
N TYR A 362 -0.62 30.11 1.33
CA TYR A 362 -1.83 30.58 2.00
C TYR A 362 -1.99 29.91 3.36
N ALA A 363 -2.57 30.62 4.32
CA ALA A 363 -2.94 30.02 5.60
C ALA A 363 -4.04 28.98 5.40
N ASP A 364 -4.01 27.86 6.12
CA ASP A 364 -5.00 26.78 6.02
C ASP A 364 -6.46 27.20 6.30
N THR A 365 -6.64 28.32 6.98
CA THR A 365 -7.93 29.00 7.18
C THR A 365 -8.46 29.74 5.95
N SER A 366 -7.72 29.78 4.84
CA SER A 366 -8.14 30.42 3.60
C SER A 366 -9.06 29.52 2.76
N SER A 367 -10.01 30.12 2.05
CA SER A 367 -10.80 29.48 0.99
C SER A 367 -9.89 28.98 -0.12
N ILE A 368 -10.01 27.70 -0.47
CA ILE A 368 -9.16 27.06 -1.50
C ILE A 368 -9.44 27.67 -2.87
N CYS A 369 -10.72 27.80 -3.25
CA CYS A 369 -11.11 28.29 -4.57
C CYS A 369 -10.74 29.76 -4.77
N ARG A 370 -10.93 30.61 -3.76
CA ARG A 370 -10.50 32.01 -3.86
C ARG A 370 -8.98 32.17 -3.82
N ALA A 371 -8.27 31.37 -3.02
CA ALA A 371 -6.81 31.32 -3.06
C ALA A 371 -6.29 30.88 -4.44
N ALA A 372 -6.97 29.94 -5.10
CA ALA A 372 -6.64 29.48 -6.44
C ALA A 372 -6.88 30.56 -7.52
N LEU A 373 -7.98 31.33 -7.41
CA LEU A 373 -8.23 32.50 -8.25
C LEU A 373 -7.18 33.60 -8.02
N HIS A 374 -6.88 33.92 -6.76
CA HIS A 374 -5.83 34.87 -6.39
C HIS A 374 -4.45 34.45 -6.94
N ALA A 375 -4.11 33.16 -6.86
CA ALA A 375 -2.88 32.61 -7.42
C ALA A 375 -2.85 32.59 -8.96
N GLY A 376 -4.00 32.77 -9.63
CA GLY A 376 -4.12 32.68 -11.08
C GLY A 376 -4.05 31.24 -11.62
N VAL A 377 -4.25 30.24 -10.77
CA VAL A 377 -4.26 28.81 -11.18
C VAL A 377 -5.65 28.31 -11.53
N LEU A 378 -6.69 29.06 -11.18
CA LEU A 378 -8.10 28.78 -11.47
C LEU A 378 -8.71 29.93 -12.27
N LYS A 379 -9.61 29.60 -13.21
CA LYS A 379 -10.40 30.59 -13.98
C LYS A 379 -11.69 30.94 -13.25
N ALA A 380 -12.31 32.08 -13.59
CA ALA A 380 -13.58 32.52 -12.97
C ALA A 380 -14.76 31.54 -13.19
N SER A 381 -14.68 30.71 -14.23
CA SER A 381 -15.65 29.64 -14.53
C SER A 381 -15.58 28.46 -13.55
N GLY A 382 -14.60 28.39 -12.66
CA GLY A 382 -14.34 27.22 -11.82
C GLY A 382 -13.45 26.19 -12.52
N GLY A 383 -13.39 24.98 -11.95
CA GLY A 383 -12.59 23.85 -12.44
C GLY A 383 -11.71 23.21 -11.35
N TYR A 384 -10.81 22.32 -11.79
CA TYR A 384 -9.98 21.53 -10.88
C TYR A 384 -8.73 22.26 -10.40
N VAL A 385 -8.37 22.05 -9.13
CA VAL A 385 -7.17 22.59 -8.50
C VAL A 385 -6.45 21.48 -7.73
N ASP A 386 -5.13 21.40 -7.90
CA ASP A 386 -4.27 20.55 -7.09
C ASP A 386 -3.79 21.35 -5.86
N ILE A 387 -3.83 20.74 -4.68
CA ILE A 387 -3.42 21.40 -3.42
C ILE A 387 -2.31 20.61 -2.73
N LEU A 388 -1.44 21.32 -2.01
CA LEU A 388 -0.38 20.73 -1.21
C LEU A 388 -0.40 21.35 0.18
N ALA A 389 -0.68 20.53 1.20
CA ALA A 389 -0.50 20.90 2.59
C ALA A 389 1.00 21.08 2.90
N MET A 390 1.30 22.07 3.73
CA MET A 390 2.64 22.48 4.13
C MET A 390 2.66 22.86 5.61
N ASP A 391 3.87 22.87 6.19
CA ASP A 391 4.08 23.32 7.56
C ASP A 391 3.56 24.74 7.79
N LYS A 392 3.24 25.04 9.05
CA LYS A 392 2.81 26.38 9.47
C LYS A 392 3.83 27.46 9.11
N LYS A 393 3.34 28.66 8.81
CA LYS A 393 4.16 29.86 8.61
C LYS A 393 3.86 30.90 9.68
N ASN A 394 4.90 31.52 10.22
CA ASN A 394 4.74 32.51 11.29
C ASN A 394 4.09 33.82 10.80
N SER A 395 4.20 34.14 9.50
CA SER A 395 3.61 35.34 8.91
C SER A 395 3.25 35.16 7.43
N TYR A 396 2.17 35.83 7.03
CA TYR A 396 1.66 35.90 5.66
C TYR A 396 1.61 37.35 5.19
N THR A 397 1.96 37.56 3.93
CA THR A 397 1.87 38.86 3.25
C THR A 397 0.72 38.82 2.27
N GLY A 398 -0.25 39.71 2.45
CA GLY A 398 -1.38 39.89 1.56
C GLY A 398 -1.01 40.68 0.30
N SER A 399 -1.80 40.53 -0.75
CA SER A 399 -1.62 41.23 -2.03
C SER A 399 -2.92 41.29 -2.82
N LEU A 400 -3.03 42.24 -3.75
CA LEU A 400 -4.05 42.20 -4.81
C LEU A 400 -3.50 41.46 -6.02
N LYS A 401 -4.06 40.30 -6.36
CA LYS A 401 -3.68 39.54 -7.57
C LYS A 401 -4.91 38.96 -8.25
N ASN A 402 -4.91 39.00 -9.59
CA ASN A 402 -5.99 38.44 -10.42
C ASN A 402 -7.41 38.95 -10.05
N GLY A 403 -7.49 40.16 -9.48
CA GLY A 403 -8.73 40.76 -9.00
C GLY A 403 -9.29 40.15 -7.72
N VAL A 404 -8.47 39.47 -6.91
CA VAL A 404 -8.80 39.01 -5.56
C VAL A 404 -7.84 39.68 -4.60
N GLN A 405 -8.35 40.26 -3.51
CA GLN A 405 -7.54 40.83 -2.43
C GLN A 405 -7.27 39.77 -1.38
N SER A 406 -6.00 39.55 -1.02
CA SER A 406 -5.62 38.74 0.14
C SER A 406 -5.10 39.57 1.31
N GLU A 407 -5.19 39.01 2.51
CA GLU A 407 -4.86 39.67 3.78
C GLU A 407 -3.48 39.24 4.28
N SER A 408 -2.81 40.16 4.98
CA SER A 408 -1.61 39.88 5.75
C SER A 408 -1.98 39.39 7.15
N LYS A 409 -1.23 38.44 7.70
CA LYS A 409 -1.46 37.94 9.07
C LYS A 409 -0.14 37.57 9.72
N SER A 410 0.13 38.11 10.91
CA SER A 410 1.26 37.73 11.78
C SER A 410 0.79 36.77 12.86
N GLN A 411 1.73 36.00 13.43
CA GLN A 411 1.46 35.05 14.54
C GLN A 411 0.34 34.05 14.20
N SER A 412 0.38 33.50 12.99
CA SER A 412 -0.64 32.54 12.57
C SER A 412 -0.49 31.21 13.33
N GLN A 413 -1.63 30.67 13.75
CA GLN A 413 -1.76 29.28 14.19
C GLN A 413 -2.41 28.50 13.04
N GLY A 414 -2.08 27.21 12.91
CA GLY A 414 -2.54 26.36 11.80
C GLY A 414 -1.46 26.12 10.74
N GLY A 415 -1.72 25.16 9.84
CA GLY A 415 -0.85 24.82 8.73
C GLY A 415 -0.86 25.86 7.61
N SER A 416 -0.20 25.52 6.50
CA SER A 416 -0.25 26.33 5.29
C SER A 416 -0.49 25.46 4.07
N PHE A 417 -0.81 26.07 2.93
CA PHE A 417 -0.95 25.33 1.69
C PHE A 417 -0.55 26.12 0.45
N ARG A 418 -0.29 25.37 -0.61
CA ARG A 418 -0.09 25.89 -1.96
C ARG A 418 -1.11 25.28 -2.91
N VAL A 419 -1.54 26.10 -3.86
CA VAL A 419 -2.44 25.72 -4.94
C VAL A 419 -1.65 25.63 -6.25
N PHE A 420 -2.01 24.65 -7.08
CA PHE A 420 -1.35 24.37 -8.34
C PHE A 420 -2.40 24.22 -9.44
N LYS A 421 -2.02 24.64 -10.64
CA LYS A 421 -2.85 24.43 -11.81
C LYS A 421 -2.90 22.92 -12.12
N VAL A 422 -4.04 22.43 -12.55
CA VAL A 422 -4.17 21.07 -13.08
C VAL A 422 -3.69 21.06 -14.53
N ARG A 423 -2.89 20.07 -14.91
CA ARG A 423 -2.54 19.82 -16.32
C ARG A 423 -3.76 19.18 -16.97
N GLU A 424 -4.29 19.85 -18.00
CA GLU A 424 -5.29 19.29 -18.93
C GLU A 424 -4.65 18.21 -19.81
#